data_AF-D1BF71-F1
#
_entry.id   AF-D1BF71-F1
#
_cell.length_a   1.000
_cell.length_b   1.000
_cell.length_c   1.000
_cell.angle_alpha   90.00
_cell.angle_beta   90.00
_cell.angle_gamma   90.00
#
_symmetry.space_group_name_H-M   'P 1'
#
loop_
_entity.id
_entity.type
_entity.pdbx_description
1 polymer ?
#
loop_
_entity_poly.entity_id
_entity_poly.type
_entity_poly.pdbx_seq_one_letter_code
_entity_poly.pdbx_strand_id
1 'polypeptide(L)'
;MDHDDQPDDRHTHAARPPPSPLWRTMFRRRKISKRLAKVQPGDRSALKDFRLWQGLHRSLFYLDDAVEPQQPGPEGAAGSAGTAEPAEPTPVYAVDVHHLADELSDQIGEEGAKDKKVTSPAALYRDGVQVHRSDLPATFPVPGGVVDVAISMYGLTRMHYVLDDGTERTLRPDRTSLEGLRARFGRRFPRTSSAIGAVAVVVLLVGLVVAAPLALEMVTRLDIVSDRFGTFTSPINLPAWANTTLLVAGILAATERALTLRNHWLVDLDTTGTALG
;
A
#
# COMPACT_ATOMS: atom_id res chain seq x y z
N MET A 1 12.21 41.51 -55.52
CA MET A 1 10.96 41.84 -54.80
C MET A 1 10.66 40.56 -54.04
N ASP A 2 11.46 40.41 -52.99
CA ASP A 2 11.78 39.18 -52.31
C ASP A 2 10.89 39.09 -51.08
N HIS A 3 10.23 37.94 -50.90
CA HIS A 3 9.54 37.59 -49.67
C HIS A 3 10.21 36.34 -49.14
N ASP A 4 11.20 36.57 -48.27
CA ASP A 4 11.68 35.60 -47.29
C ASP A 4 10.53 35.29 -46.33
N ASP A 5 10.07 34.04 -46.35
CA ASP A 5 9.12 33.48 -45.39
C ASP A 5 9.91 32.63 -44.40
N GLN A 6 10.26 33.23 -43.26
CA GLN A 6 11.05 32.63 -42.20
C GLN A 6 10.10 31.98 -41.18
N PRO A 7 10.21 30.66 -40.87
CA PRO A 7 9.39 30.05 -39.84
C PRO A 7 9.86 30.47 -38.43
N ASP A 8 8.88 30.88 -37.62
CA ASP A 8 8.96 31.36 -36.24
C ASP A 8 9.31 30.20 -35.27
N ASP A 9 10.57 30.11 -34.85
CA ASP A 9 11.07 29.20 -33.82
C ASP A 9 10.55 29.58 -32.43
N ARG A 10 9.28 29.27 -32.14
CA ARG A 10 8.76 29.34 -30.77
C ARG A 10 9.17 28.11 -29.99
N HIS A 11 10.38 28.18 -29.41
CA HIS A 11 10.76 27.36 -28.28
C HIS A 11 9.74 27.51 -27.15
N THR A 12 8.85 26.54 -27.01
CA THR A 12 8.05 26.34 -25.80
C THR A 12 8.99 26.01 -24.65
N HIS A 13 9.40 27.05 -23.91
CA HIS A 13 9.98 26.90 -22.59
C HIS A 13 8.93 26.25 -21.68
N ALA A 14 8.98 24.92 -21.55
CA ALA A 14 8.28 24.22 -20.49
C ALA A 14 8.76 24.80 -19.15
N ALA A 15 7.85 25.48 -18.44
CA ALA A 15 8.13 26.09 -17.15
C ALA A 15 8.64 25.00 -16.19
N ARG A 16 9.87 25.16 -15.69
CA ARG A 16 10.41 24.31 -14.62
C ARG A 16 9.49 24.43 -13.40
N PRO A 17 9.06 23.32 -12.77
CA PRO A 17 8.27 23.39 -11.55
C PRO A 17 9.06 24.13 -10.46
N PRO A 18 8.38 24.88 -9.57
CA PRO A 18 9.04 25.63 -8.51
C PRO A 18 9.82 24.68 -7.59
N PRO A 19 11.05 25.04 -7.17
CA PRO A 19 11.83 24.21 -6.27
C PRO A 19 11.08 24.05 -4.93
N SER A 20 10.92 22.80 -4.49
CA SER A 20 10.28 22.52 -3.21
C SER A 20 11.00 23.22 -2.04
N PRO A 21 10.29 23.66 -0.98
CA PRO A 21 10.89 24.37 0.15
C PRO A 21 12.02 23.56 0.82
N LEU A 22 13.21 24.15 0.96
CA LEU A 22 14.44 23.50 1.47
C LEU A 22 14.29 22.84 2.85
N TRP A 23 13.35 23.30 3.69
CA TRP A 23 13.11 22.67 5.00
C TRP A 23 12.48 21.27 4.86
N ARG A 24 11.63 21.02 3.85
CA ARG A 24 11.01 19.71 3.62
C ARG A 24 12.04 18.65 3.24
N THR A 25 13.06 18.99 2.44
CA THR A 25 14.12 18.05 2.04
C THR A 25 15.06 17.71 3.19
N MET A 26 15.39 18.67 4.08
CA MET A 26 16.23 18.40 5.25
C MET A 26 15.60 17.43 6.26
N PHE A 27 14.32 17.63 6.63
CA PHE A 27 13.62 16.71 7.55
C PHE A 27 13.41 15.33 6.95
N ARG A 28 13.21 15.25 5.63
CA ARG A 28 13.09 13.99 4.90
C ARG A 28 14.42 13.22 4.90
N ARG A 29 15.54 13.88 4.59
CA ARG A 29 16.89 13.30 4.63
C ARG A 29 17.24 12.73 5.99
N ARG A 30 17.02 13.49 7.08
CA ARG A 30 17.36 13.01 8.45
C ARG A 30 16.53 11.80 8.88
N LYS A 31 15.25 11.73 8.48
CA LYS A 31 14.40 10.55 8.74
C LYS A 31 14.86 9.34 7.92
N ILE A 32 15.17 9.54 6.64
CA ILE A 32 15.68 8.49 5.76
C ILE A 32 17.01 7.94 6.29
N SER A 33 17.96 8.80 6.66
CA SER A 33 19.26 8.36 7.22
C SER A 33 19.09 7.51 8.49
N LYS A 34 18.18 7.89 9.39
CA LYS A 34 17.90 7.09 10.59
C LYS A 34 17.28 5.73 10.26
N ARG A 35 16.45 5.64 9.23
CA ARG A 35 15.82 4.37 8.80
C ARG A 35 16.82 3.48 8.06
N LEU A 36 17.65 4.05 7.20
CA LEU A 36 18.76 3.36 6.53
C LEU A 36 19.74 2.76 7.56
N ALA A 37 20.01 3.49 8.65
CA ALA A 37 20.85 2.97 9.73
C ALA A 37 20.25 1.76 10.49
N LYS A 38 18.93 1.53 10.39
CA LYS A 38 18.25 0.35 10.95
C LYS A 38 18.19 -0.83 9.98
N VAL A 39 18.64 -0.65 8.74
CA VAL A 39 18.64 -1.72 7.74
C VAL A 39 19.75 -2.69 8.07
N GLN A 40 19.38 -3.95 8.24
CA GLN A 40 20.30 -5.05 8.45
C GLN A 40 20.49 -5.82 7.15
N PRO A 41 21.65 -6.45 6.94
CA PRO A 41 21.82 -7.38 5.84
C PRO A 41 20.79 -8.51 5.95
N GLY A 42 20.23 -8.89 4.81
CA GLY A 42 19.31 -10.02 4.70
C GLY A 42 20.02 -11.34 4.97
N ASP A 43 19.26 -12.36 5.32
CA ASP A 43 19.76 -13.71 5.58
C ASP A 43 19.90 -14.57 4.30
N ARG A 44 19.71 -13.97 3.12
CA ARG A 44 19.69 -14.63 1.81
C ARG A 44 18.62 -15.71 1.65
N SER A 45 17.60 -15.73 2.51
CA SER A 45 16.46 -16.61 2.33
C SER A 45 15.74 -16.34 1.01
N ALA A 46 15.21 -17.42 0.43
CA ALA A 46 14.38 -17.32 -0.76
C ALA A 46 13.02 -16.69 -0.42
N LEU A 47 12.51 -15.86 -1.33
CA LEU A 47 11.18 -15.29 -1.24
C LEU A 47 10.15 -16.42 -1.24
N LYS A 48 9.38 -16.51 -0.16
CA LYS A 48 8.30 -17.49 -0.04
C LYS A 48 7.13 -17.07 -0.90
N ASP A 49 6.53 -18.05 -1.59
CA ASP A 49 5.31 -17.85 -2.35
C ASP A 49 4.22 -17.21 -1.50
N PHE A 50 3.50 -16.27 -2.12
CA PHE A 50 2.41 -15.57 -1.49
C PHE A 50 1.15 -16.43 -1.57
N ARG A 51 0.56 -16.74 -0.41
CA ARG A 51 -0.70 -17.51 -0.33
C ARG A 51 -1.86 -16.55 -0.08
N LEU A 52 -3.03 -16.84 -0.65
CA LEU A 52 -4.22 -15.98 -0.55
C LEU A 52 -4.61 -15.61 0.90
N TRP A 53 -4.56 -16.60 1.81
CA TRP A 53 -4.84 -16.39 3.24
C TRP A 53 -3.82 -15.49 3.95
N GLN A 54 -2.63 -15.30 3.37
CA GLN A 54 -1.61 -14.40 3.91
C GLN A 54 -1.94 -12.93 3.65
N GLY A 55 -2.87 -12.59 2.74
CA GLY A 55 -3.25 -11.21 2.44
C GLY A 55 -3.75 -10.40 3.64
N LEU A 56 -4.16 -11.05 4.73
CA LEU A 56 -4.57 -10.39 5.98
C LEU A 56 -3.39 -9.89 6.82
N HIS A 57 -2.22 -10.52 6.73
CA HIS A 57 -1.09 -10.26 7.62
C HIS A 57 0.25 -10.06 6.90
N ARG A 58 0.32 -10.34 5.61
CA ARG A 58 1.49 -10.23 4.74
C ARG A 58 1.12 -9.41 3.52
N SER A 59 2.02 -8.55 3.10
CA SER A 59 1.88 -7.70 1.93
C SER A 59 3.16 -7.77 1.13
N LEU A 60 3.03 -8.20 -0.13
CA LEU A 60 4.14 -8.37 -1.05
C LEU A 60 3.96 -7.43 -2.23
N PHE A 61 4.97 -6.62 -2.50
CA PHE A 61 4.96 -5.60 -3.55
C PHE A 61 6.22 -5.71 -4.41
N TYR A 62 6.08 -5.41 -5.69
CA TYR A 62 7.15 -5.46 -6.68
C TYR A 62 7.42 -4.06 -7.23
N LEU A 63 8.70 -3.76 -7.44
CA LEU A 63 9.15 -2.63 -8.23
C LEU A 63 9.39 -3.14 -9.65
N ASP A 64 8.49 -2.75 -10.56
CA ASP A 64 8.68 -3.03 -11.98
C ASP A 64 9.67 -2.01 -12.57
N ASP A 65 10.54 -2.53 -13.43
CA ASP A 65 11.61 -1.88 -14.19
C ASP A 65 11.59 -0.35 -14.21
N ALA A 66 12.50 0.24 -13.43
CA ALA A 66 12.84 1.64 -13.55
C ALA A 66 14.22 1.95 -12.96
N VAL A 67 15.25 1.29 -13.47
CA VAL A 67 16.53 1.99 -13.67
C VAL A 67 16.98 1.64 -15.07
N GLU A 68 16.50 2.41 -16.05
CA GLU A 68 17.32 2.61 -17.23
C GLU A 68 18.52 3.42 -16.71
N PRO A 69 19.75 2.87 -16.72
CA PRO A 69 20.90 3.64 -16.30
C PRO A 69 20.95 4.89 -17.16
N GLN A 70 20.88 6.04 -16.51
CA GLN A 70 20.99 7.35 -17.14
C GLN A 70 22.25 7.31 -18.01
N GLN A 71 22.07 7.18 -19.32
CA GLN A 71 23.17 7.28 -20.27
C GLN A 71 23.84 8.63 -20.04
N PRO A 72 25.17 8.69 -19.84
CA PRO A 72 25.87 9.96 -19.72
C PRO A 72 25.59 10.78 -20.99
N GLY A 73 25.30 12.07 -20.78
CA GLY A 73 24.76 12.97 -21.80
C GLY A 73 25.56 13.05 -23.10
N PRO A 74 24.96 13.61 -24.17
CA PRO A 74 25.53 13.58 -25.50
C PRO A 74 26.63 14.63 -25.63
N GLU A 75 27.83 14.32 -25.16
CA GLU A 75 29.02 15.06 -25.59
C GLU A 75 30.14 14.08 -25.95
N GLY A 76 30.28 13.89 -27.27
CA GLY A 76 31.55 13.54 -27.90
C GLY A 76 31.89 12.05 -27.92
N ALA A 77 31.55 11.37 -29.01
CA ALA A 77 32.55 10.84 -29.95
C ALA A 77 31.90 9.83 -30.90
N ALA A 78 31.96 10.14 -32.19
CA ALA A 78 31.81 9.16 -33.25
C ALA A 78 32.83 8.02 -33.08
N GLY A 79 32.39 6.77 -33.16
CA GLY A 79 33.31 5.65 -33.32
C GLY A 79 32.79 4.29 -32.84
N SER A 80 32.77 3.34 -33.78
CA SER A 80 32.64 1.89 -33.62
C SER A 80 31.22 1.32 -33.40
N ALA A 81 30.77 0.58 -34.43
CA ALA A 81 29.78 -0.46 -34.32
C ALA A 81 30.34 -1.57 -33.42
N GLY A 82 30.11 -1.45 -32.12
CA GLY A 82 30.30 -2.53 -31.15
C GLY A 82 29.05 -3.40 -31.15
N THR A 83 29.25 -4.72 -31.24
CA THR A 83 28.24 -5.74 -30.96
C THR A 83 27.47 -5.35 -29.70
N ALA A 84 26.17 -5.05 -29.84
CA ALA A 84 25.32 -4.78 -28.69
C ALA A 84 25.31 -6.05 -27.82
N GLU A 85 26.01 -6.00 -26.68
CA GLU A 85 25.88 -7.01 -25.64
C GLU A 85 24.39 -7.15 -25.29
N PRO A 86 23.89 -8.38 -25.07
CA PRO A 86 22.51 -8.56 -24.61
C PRO A 86 22.35 -7.76 -23.32
N ALA A 87 21.43 -6.79 -23.30
CA ALA A 87 21.15 -6.01 -22.12
C ALA A 87 20.85 -6.97 -20.96
N GLU A 88 21.63 -6.89 -19.88
CA GLU A 88 21.42 -7.76 -18.73
C GLU A 88 19.97 -7.62 -18.23
N PRO A 89 19.31 -8.73 -17.86
CA PRO A 89 17.94 -8.67 -17.35
C PRO A 89 17.90 -7.75 -16.14
N THR A 90 16.98 -6.77 -16.17
CA THR A 90 16.80 -5.82 -15.07
C THR A 90 16.41 -6.58 -13.80
N PRO A 91 17.11 -6.39 -12.67
CA PRO A 91 16.84 -7.13 -11.46
C PRO A 91 15.49 -6.73 -10.88
N VAL A 92 14.68 -7.73 -10.51
CA VAL A 92 13.35 -7.51 -9.95
C VAL A 92 13.46 -7.33 -8.45
N TYR A 93 13.01 -6.17 -7.94
CA TYR A 93 12.96 -5.90 -6.52
C TYR A 93 11.58 -6.19 -5.95
N ALA A 94 11.52 -6.89 -4.82
CA ALA A 94 10.29 -7.15 -4.10
C ALA A 94 10.43 -6.75 -2.63
N VAL A 95 9.38 -6.16 -2.07
CA VAL A 95 9.30 -5.81 -0.65
C VAL A 95 8.20 -6.64 -0.02
N ASP A 96 8.59 -7.47 0.95
CA ASP A 96 7.71 -8.32 1.74
C ASP A 96 7.56 -7.72 3.14
N VAL A 97 6.32 -7.51 3.56
CA VAL A 97 6.04 -6.91 4.86
C VAL A 97 4.99 -7.72 5.61
N HIS A 98 5.27 -8.01 6.87
CA HIS A 98 4.39 -8.71 7.80
C HIS A 98 3.82 -7.68 8.78
N HIS A 99 2.50 -7.48 8.74
CA HIS A 99 1.80 -6.41 9.48
C HIS A 99 1.09 -6.88 10.75
N LEU A 100 0.97 -8.19 10.95
CA LEU A 100 0.21 -8.80 12.04
C LEU A 100 0.98 -9.93 12.75
N ALA A 101 2.28 -10.07 12.48
CA ALA A 101 3.07 -11.12 13.12
C ALA A 101 3.25 -10.84 14.62
N ASP A 102 3.46 -9.58 15.00
CA ASP A 102 3.73 -9.22 16.40
C ASP A 102 2.46 -9.28 17.27
N GLU A 103 1.35 -8.62 16.89
CA GLU A 103 0.12 -8.58 17.71
C GLU A 103 -0.55 -9.95 17.89
N LEU A 104 -0.57 -10.80 16.86
CA LEU A 104 -1.16 -12.13 16.98
C LEU A 104 -0.27 -13.05 17.82
N SER A 105 1.05 -12.89 17.74
CA SER A 105 2.00 -13.66 18.56
C SER A 105 2.01 -13.23 20.03
N ASP A 106 1.67 -11.97 20.32
CA ASP A 106 1.47 -11.44 21.67
C ASP A 106 0.13 -11.91 22.27
N GLN A 107 -0.94 -11.97 21.47
CA GLN A 107 -2.26 -12.45 21.94
C GLN A 107 -2.34 -13.97 22.12
N ILE A 108 -1.58 -14.76 21.35
CA ILE A 108 -1.54 -16.23 21.49
C ILE A 108 -0.70 -16.69 22.70
N GLY A 109 -0.10 -15.76 23.46
CA GLY A 109 0.28 -16.02 24.86
C GLY A 109 1.09 -17.30 25.07
N GLU A 110 2.18 -17.48 24.32
CA GLU A 110 3.21 -18.43 24.76
C GLU A 110 4.01 -17.77 25.89
N GLU A 111 3.47 -17.85 27.11
CA GLU A 111 4.18 -17.62 28.35
C GLU A 111 5.36 -18.61 28.45
N GLY A 112 6.52 -18.28 27.87
CA GLY A 112 7.72 -19.09 28.11
C GLY A 112 8.91 -18.99 27.16
N ALA A 113 8.82 -18.33 26.00
CA ALA A 113 9.94 -18.35 25.05
C ALA A 113 10.88 -17.13 25.21
N LYS A 114 11.89 -17.25 26.09
CA LYS A 114 12.91 -16.20 26.36
C LYS A 114 13.89 -15.90 25.22
N ASP A 115 13.73 -16.48 24.04
CA ASP A 115 14.54 -16.19 22.85
C ASP A 115 13.68 -16.15 21.57
N LYS A 116 12.61 -15.34 21.55
CA LYS A 116 11.93 -15.03 20.28
C LYS A 116 12.84 -14.09 19.48
N LYS A 117 13.56 -14.66 18.51
CA LYS A 117 14.24 -13.90 17.44
C LYS A 117 13.18 -13.08 16.70
N VAL A 118 13.04 -11.81 17.09
CA VAL A 118 12.13 -10.86 16.43
C VAL A 118 12.47 -10.86 14.95
N THR A 119 11.59 -11.44 14.14
CA THR A 119 11.77 -11.46 12.69
C THR A 119 11.38 -10.08 12.22
N SER A 120 12.34 -9.31 11.71
CA SER A 120 12.08 -7.95 11.25
C SER A 120 10.88 -7.93 10.29
N PRO A 121 9.85 -7.12 10.57
CA PRO A 121 8.58 -7.18 9.84
C PRO A 121 8.69 -6.79 8.37
N ALA A 122 9.76 -6.13 7.93
CA ALA A 122 9.97 -5.80 6.52
C ALA A 122 11.27 -6.41 5.96
N ALA A 123 11.21 -6.93 4.73
CA ALA A 123 12.34 -7.48 4.00
C ALA A 123 12.33 -7.05 2.53
N LEU A 124 13.51 -6.70 2.01
CA LEU A 124 13.76 -6.42 0.60
C LEU A 124 14.41 -7.64 -0.05
N TYR A 125 13.87 -8.04 -1.19
CA TYR A 125 14.37 -9.10 -2.04
C TYR A 125 14.83 -8.53 -3.37
N ARG A 126 15.89 -9.11 -3.90
CA ARG A 126 16.37 -8.89 -5.27
C ARG A 126 16.38 -10.24 -5.96
N ASP A 127 15.68 -10.36 -7.08
CA ASP A 127 15.60 -11.61 -7.87
C ASP A 127 15.16 -12.81 -7.02
N GLY A 128 14.26 -12.58 -6.06
CA GLY A 128 13.75 -13.61 -5.15
C GLY A 128 14.67 -13.95 -3.97
N VAL A 129 15.80 -13.28 -3.79
CA VAL A 129 16.74 -13.51 -2.66
C VAL A 129 16.72 -12.33 -1.70
N GLN A 130 16.58 -12.60 -0.40
CA GLN A 130 16.56 -11.55 0.62
C GLN A 130 17.92 -10.84 0.70
N VAL A 131 17.91 -9.54 0.43
CA VAL A 131 19.11 -8.68 0.48
C VAL A 131 19.16 -7.80 1.73
N HIS A 132 18.01 -7.36 2.23
CA HIS A 132 17.92 -6.49 3.40
C HIS A 132 16.70 -6.81 4.26
N ARG A 133 16.79 -6.50 5.55
CA ARG A 133 15.68 -6.60 6.51
C ARG A 133 15.68 -5.41 7.47
N SER A 134 14.51 -4.96 7.90
CA SER A 134 14.41 -3.86 8.87
C SER A 134 13.05 -3.84 9.57
N ASP A 135 13.02 -3.20 10.73
CA ASP A 135 11.79 -3.00 11.48
C ASP A 135 11.01 -1.80 10.92
N LEU A 136 9.69 -1.84 11.04
CA LEU A 136 8.83 -0.81 10.50
C LEU A 136 8.82 0.44 11.40
N PRO A 137 8.75 1.65 10.82
CA PRO A 137 8.85 1.97 9.40
C PRO A 137 10.30 1.83 8.87
N ALA A 138 10.43 1.29 7.66
CA ALA A 138 11.70 0.94 7.02
C ALA A 138 11.95 1.76 5.76
N THR A 139 13.23 1.97 5.42
CA THR A 139 13.63 2.56 4.14
C THR A 139 14.74 1.70 3.56
N PHE A 140 14.52 1.08 2.40
CA PHE A 140 15.50 0.19 1.78
C PHE A 140 16.21 0.87 0.61
N PRO A 141 17.55 0.76 0.53
CA PRO A 141 18.28 1.25 -0.63
C PRO A 141 18.04 0.34 -1.83
N VAL A 142 17.73 0.93 -2.98
CA VAL A 142 17.60 0.26 -4.28
C VAL A 142 18.30 1.13 -5.33
N PRO A 143 18.69 0.61 -6.50
CA PRO A 143 19.27 1.43 -7.56
C PRO A 143 18.38 2.64 -7.89
N GLY A 144 18.97 3.82 -8.06
CA GLY A 144 18.27 5.07 -8.42
C GLY A 144 17.44 5.73 -7.32
N GLY A 145 17.46 5.21 -6.08
CA GLY A 145 16.75 5.85 -4.96
C GLY A 145 16.54 4.95 -3.74
N VAL A 146 15.37 5.07 -3.12
CA VAL A 146 15.00 4.29 -1.93
C VAL A 146 13.56 3.82 -1.98
N VAL A 147 13.27 2.66 -1.41
CA VAL A 147 11.90 2.25 -1.13
C VAL A 147 11.53 2.66 0.29
N ASP A 148 10.55 3.57 0.45
CA ASP A 148 10.05 3.97 1.78
C ASP A 148 8.80 3.16 2.14
N VAL A 149 8.89 2.48 3.29
CA VAL A 149 7.89 1.55 3.80
C VAL A 149 7.39 2.04 5.16
N ALA A 150 6.10 2.35 5.26
CA ALA A 150 5.47 2.69 6.52
C ALA A 150 4.07 2.07 6.64
N ILE A 151 3.74 1.69 7.88
CA ILE A 151 2.41 1.25 8.28
C ILE A 151 1.71 2.35 9.08
N SER A 152 0.38 2.37 9.03
CA SER A 152 -0.49 3.07 9.98
C SER A 152 -1.37 2.06 10.70
N MET A 153 -2.19 2.57 11.64
CA MET A 153 -3.24 1.82 12.34
C MET A 153 -4.24 1.10 11.40
N TYR A 154 -4.32 1.51 10.13
CA TYR A 154 -5.22 0.91 9.14
C TYR A 154 -4.48 0.06 8.08
N GLY A 155 -3.19 -0.24 8.30
CA GLY A 155 -2.34 -1.03 7.40
C GLY A 155 -1.26 -0.21 6.67
N LEU A 156 -0.66 -0.76 5.61
CA LEU A 156 0.37 -0.07 4.80
C LEU A 156 -0.09 1.29 4.31
N THR A 157 0.66 2.32 4.69
CA THR A 157 0.35 3.74 4.41
C THR A 157 1.41 4.40 3.55
N ARG A 158 2.55 3.74 3.33
CA ARG A 158 3.57 4.21 2.40
C ARG A 158 4.34 3.01 1.88
N MET A 159 4.28 2.80 0.57
CA MET A 159 4.99 1.74 -0.15
C MET A 159 5.33 2.30 -1.53
N HIS A 160 6.25 3.25 -1.55
CA HIS A 160 6.67 3.92 -2.78
C HIS A 160 8.18 3.82 -2.97
N TYR A 161 8.57 3.75 -4.23
CA TYR A 161 9.93 3.99 -4.65
C TYR A 161 10.11 5.50 -4.84
N VAL A 162 11.05 6.08 -4.10
CA VAL A 162 11.42 7.48 -4.19
C VAL A 162 12.74 7.53 -4.95
N LEU A 163 12.71 8.07 -6.16
CA LEU A 163 13.92 8.32 -6.93
C LEU A 163 14.77 9.40 -6.26
N ASP A 164 16.06 9.43 -6.60
CA ASP A 164 17.00 10.44 -6.08
C ASP A 164 16.61 11.89 -6.45
N ASP A 165 15.88 12.07 -7.55
CA ASP A 165 15.29 13.34 -7.97
C ASP A 165 14.06 13.76 -7.14
N GLY A 166 13.58 12.88 -6.26
CA GLY A 166 12.41 13.08 -5.41
C GLY A 166 11.09 12.59 -6.01
N THR A 167 11.09 12.09 -7.25
CA THR A 167 9.91 11.51 -7.91
C THR A 167 9.46 10.25 -7.18
N GLU A 168 8.17 10.17 -6.85
CA GLU A 168 7.59 9.00 -6.19
C GLU A 168 6.91 8.09 -7.21
N ARG A 169 7.16 6.79 -7.15
CA ARG A 169 6.52 5.75 -7.95
C ARG A 169 5.90 4.69 -7.05
N THR A 170 4.64 4.37 -7.31
CA THR A 170 3.91 3.36 -6.55
C THR A 170 4.34 1.95 -6.95
N LEU A 171 4.60 1.11 -5.94
CA LEU A 171 4.94 -0.31 -6.15
C LEU A 171 3.69 -1.12 -6.51
N ARG A 172 3.85 -2.18 -7.31
CA ARG A 172 2.73 -3.03 -7.72
C ARG A 172 2.49 -4.15 -6.70
N PRO A 173 1.25 -4.34 -6.22
CA PRO A 173 0.95 -5.47 -5.33
C PRO A 173 1.12 -6.80 -6.08
N ASP A 174 1.50 -7.84 -5.33
CA ASP A 174 1.64 -9.19 -5.87
C ASP A 174 0.38 -9.67 -6.59
N ARG A 175 0.56 -10.46 -7.66
CA ARG A 175 -0.53 -10.92 -8.52
C ARG A 175 -1.47 -11.88 -7.80
N THR A 176 -0.97 -12.61 -6.81
CA THR A 176 -1.77 -13.56 -6.03
C THR A 176 -2.34 -12.94 -4.76
N SER A 177 -1.96 -11.70 -4.42
CA SER A 177 -2.57 -10.97 -3.31
C SER A 177 -4.03 -10.65 -3.57
N LEU A 178 -4.81 -10.48 -2.49
CA LEU A 178 -6.21 -10.06 -2.59
C LEU A 178 -6.33 -8.70 -3.28
N GLU A 179 -5.39 -7.78 -3.04
CA GLU A 179 -5.32 -6.50 -3.74
C GLU A 179 -5.08 -6.69 -5.24
N GLY A 180 -4.09 -7.52 -5.62
CA GLY A 180 -3.78 -7.81 -7.02
C GLY A 180 -4.91 -8.51 -7.77
N LEU A 181 -5.60 -9.44 -7.10
CA LEU A 181 -6.79 -10.12 -7.63
C LEU A 181 -7.96 -9.14 -7.80
N ARG A 182 -8.24 -8.33 -6.78
CA ARG A 182 -9.34 -7.36 -6.79
C ARG A 182 -9.12 -6.27 -7.84
N ALA A 183 -7.89 -5.79 -8.01
CA ALA A 183 -7.53 -4.83 -9.05
C ALA A 183 -7.75 -5.40 -10.46
N ARG A 184 -7.39 -6.68 -10.70
CA ARG A 184 -7.71 -7.35 -11.97
C ARG A 184 -9.20 -7.53 -12.19
N PHE A 185 -9.94 -7.93 -11.14
CA PHE A 185 -11.39 -8.06 -11.22
C PHE A 185 -12.06 -6.72 -11.55
N GLY A 186 -11.62 -5.63 -10.91
CA GLY A 186 -12.10 -4.28 -11.18
C GLY A 186 -11.85 -3.83 -12.61
N ARG A 187 -10.64 -4.09 -13.15
CA ARG A 187 -10.31 -3.78 -14.56
C ARG A 187 -11.09 -4.64 -15.55
N ARG A 188 -11.32 -5.92 -15.25
CA ARG A 188 -12.02 -6.86 -16.15
C ARG A 188 -13.55 -6.67 -16.14
N PHE A 189 -14.13 -6.30 -15.00
CA PHE A 189 -15.58 -6.19 -14.81
C PHE A 189 -15.96 -4.92 -14.02
N PRO A 190 -15.88 -3.73 -14.64
CA PRO A 190 -16.07 -2.45 -13.93
C PRO A 190 -17.48 -2.29 -13.36
N ARG A 191 -18.53 -2.69 -14.10
CA ARG A 191 -19.93 -2.59 -13.64
C ARG A 191 -20.21 -3.52 -12.47
N THR A 192 -19.77 -4.77 -12.56
CA THR A 192 -19.94 -5.76 -11.48
C THR A 192 -19.19 -5.34 -10.23
N SER A 193 -17.98 -4.81 -10.38
CA SER A 193 -17.18 -4.26 -9.27
C SER A 193 -17.92 -3.12 -8.55
N SER A 194 -18.54 -2.20 -9.28
CA SER A 194 -19.33 -1.11 -8.69
C SER A 194 -20.58 -1.62 -7.97
N ALA A 195 -21.28 -2.60 -8.57
CA ALA A 195 -22.45 -3.22 -7.95
C ALA A 195 -22.11 -3.94 -6.64
N ILE A 196 -21.02 -4.72 -6.60
CA ILE A 196 -20.56 -5.40 -5.38
C ILE A 196 -20.23 -4.39 -4.28
N GLY A 197 -19.54 -3.29 -4.62
CA GLY A 197 -19.28 -2.21 -3.68
C GLY A 197 -20.56 -1.56 -3.14
N ALA A 198 -21.54 -1.29 -4.00
CA ALA A 198 -22.84 -0.74 -3.58
C ALA A 198 -23.61 -1.71 -2.67
N VAL A 199 -23.64 -3.00 -3.01
CA VAL A 199 -24.26 -4.04 -2.18
C VAL A 199 -23.59 -4.13 -0.82
N ALA A 200 -22.25 -4.10 -0.76
CA ALA A 200 -21.52 -4.09 0.51
C ALA A 200 -21.92 -2.90 1.38
N VAL A 201 -22.04 -1.69 0.80
CA VAL A 201 -22.51 -0.51 1.54
C VAL A 201 -23.93 -0.69 2.06
N VAL A 202 -24.85 -1.20 1.23
CA VAL A 202 -26.24 -1.47 1.65
C VAL A 202 -26.28 -2.47 2.79
N VAL A 203 -25.52 -3.57 2.71
CA VAL A 203 -25.43 -4.58 3.79
C VAL A 203 -24.92 -3.97 5.09
N LEU A 204 -23.89 -3.12 5.03
CA LEU A 204 -23.38 -2.43 6.22
C LEU A 204 -24.40 -1.46 6.82
N LEU A 205 -25.15 -0.72 5.99
CA LEU A 205 -26.20 0.18 6.47
C LEU A 205 -27.36 -0.59 7.11
N VAL A 206 -27.81 -1.68 6.48
CA VAL A 206 -28.85 -2.55 7.05
C VAL A 206 -28.36 -3.16 8.36
N GLY A 207 -27.14 -3.69 8.38
CA GLY A 207 -26.49 -4.22 9.58
C GLY A 207 -26.44 -3.18 10.71
N LEU A 208 -26.10 -1.93 10.39
CA LEU A 208 -26.07 -0.84 11.36
C LEU A 208 -27.46 -0.49 11.90
N VAL A 209 -28.47 -0.38 11.02
CA VAL A 209 -29.86 -0.09 11.42
C VAL A 209 -30.43 -1.18 12.31
N VAL A 210 -30.05 -2.44 12.08
CA VAL A 210 -30.45 -3.57 12.93
C VAL A 210 -29.65 -3.59 14.23
N ALA A 211 -28.33 -3.42 14.15
CA ALA A 211 -27.44 -3.52 15.31
C ALA A 211 -27.67 -2.38 16.32
N ALA A 212 -28.06 -1.19 15.87
CA ALA A 212 -28.24 -0.03 16.74
C ALA A 212 -29.36 -0.23 17.80
N PRO A 213 -30.58 -0.66 17.47
CA PRO A 213 -31.60 -1.03 18.46
C PRO A 213 -31.15 -2.15 19.41
N LEU A 214 -30.44 -3.17 18.90
CA LEU A 214 -29.94 -4.28 19.72
C LEU A 214 -28.88 -3.80 20.73
N ALA A 215 -27.95 -2.95 20.29
CA ALA A 215 -26.96 -2.35 21.17
C ALA A 215 -27.60 -1.40 22.18
N LEU A 216 -28.61 -0.62 21.77
CA LEU A 216 -29.34 0.28 22.66
C LEU A 216 -30.08 -0.48 23.76
N GLU A 217 -30.74 -1.59 23.42
CA GLU A 217 -31.34 -2.48 24.41
C GLU A 217 -30.30 -3.05 25.39
N MET A 218 -29.15 -3.51 24.88
CA MET A 218 -28.06 -4.03 25.72
C MET A 218 -27.54 -2.96 26.71
N VAL A 219 -27.36 -1.72 26.24
CA VAL A 219 -26.87 -0.61 27.05
C VAL A 219 -27.91 -0.15 28.08
N THR A 220 -29.19 -0.07 27.70
CA THR A 220 -30.28 0.38 28.59
C THR A 220 -30.68 -0.65 29.65
N ARG A 221 -30.30 -1.92 29.48
CA ARG A 221 -30.44 -2.96 30.52
C ARG A 221 -29.35 -2.92 31.60
N LEU A 222 -28.31 -2.11 31.44
CA LEU A 222 -27.29 -1.93 32.48
C LEU A 222 -27.87 -1.09 33.61
N ASP A 223 -27.72 -1.54 34.86
CA ASP A 223 -28.29 -0.89 36.06
C ASP A 223 -28.01 0.63 36.10
N ILE A 224 -26.77 1.02 35.78
CA ILE A 224 -26.28 2.41 35.74
C ILE A 224 -27.10 3.31 34.78
N VAL A 225 -27.67 2.73 33.73
CA VAL A 225 -28.42 3.41 32.67
C VAL A 225 -29.92 3.25 32.90
N SER A 226 -30.39 2.04 33.25
CA SER A 226 -31.81 1.77 33.50
C SER A 226 -32.37 2.64 34.61
N ASP A 227 -31.60 2.89 35.66
CA ASP A 227 -32.02 3.72 36.80
C ASP A 227 -32.26 5.19 36.42
N ARG A 228 -31.65 5.66 35.32
CA ARG A 228 -31.76 7.05 34.86
C ARG A 228 -32.69 7.25 33.67
N PHE A 229 -32.74 6.28 32.75
CA PHE A 229 -33.43 6.44 31.46
C PHE A 229 -34.47 5.35 31.18
N GLY A 230 -34.63 4.38 32.08
CA GLY A 230 -35.47 3.20 31.85
C GLY A 230 -34.85 2.20 30.88
N THR A 231 -35.60 1.15 30.56
CA THR A 231 -35.17 0.09 29.65
C THR A 231 -35.77 0.28 28.25
N PHE A 232 -34.98 -0.02 27.22
CA PHE A 232 -35.45 -0.08 25.84
C PHE A 232 -35.52 -1.55 25.41
N THR A 233 -36.63 -1.95 24.79
CA THR A 233 -36.77 -3.26 24.15
C THR A 233 -36.73 -3.08 22.64
N SER A 234 -35.83 -3.78 21.96
CA SER A 234 -35.74 -3.72 20.50
C SER A 234 -37.02 -4.24 19.87
N PRO A 235 -37.65 -3.49 18.93
CA PRO A 235 -38.78 -3.98 18.16
C PRO A 235 -38.37 -5.03 17.12
N ILE A 236 -37.06 -5.18 16.86
CA ILE A 236 -36.51 -6.09 15.87
C ILE A 236 -36.12 -7.39 16.56
N ASN A 237 -36.91 -8.44 16.32
CA ASN A 237 -36.61 -9.81 16.72
C ASN A 237 -36.24 -10.61 15.46
N LEU A 238 -34.95 -10.82 15.25
CA LEU A 238 -34.46 -11.65 14.15
C LEU A 238 -34.30 -13.10 14.63
N PRO A 239 -34.77 -14.09 13.86
CA PRO A 239 -34.45 -15.48 14.14
C PRO A 239 -32.93 -15.70 14.04
N ALA A 240 -32.42 -16.69 14.76
CA ALA A 240 -30.97 -16.93 14.88
C ALA A 240 -30.26 -17.00 13.52
N TRP A 241 -30.85 -17.69 12.54
CA TRP A 241 -30.26 -17.82 11.20
C TRP A 241 -30.11 -16.47 10.47
N ALA A 242 -31.04 -15.53 10.68
CA ALA A 242 -31.00 -14.22 10.05
C ALA A 242 -29.91 -13.34 10.68
N ASN A 243 -29.76 -13.40 12.01
CA ASN A 243 -28.63 -12.77 12.71
C ASN A 243 -27.29 -13.33 12.23
N THR A 244 -27.15 -14.65 12.11
CA THR A 244 -25.91 -15.27 11.61
C THR A 244 -25.62 -14.85 10.16
N THR A 245 -26.64 -14.82 9.30
CA THR A 245 -26.49 -14.41 7.91
C THR A 245 -26.07 -12.95 7.81
N LEU A 246 -26.70 -12.06 8.59
CA LEU A 246 -26.39 -10.63 8.62
C LEU A 246 -24.97 -10.39 9.16
N LEU A 247 -24.55 -11.15 10.17
CA LEU A 247 -23.18 -11.09 10.71
C LEU A 247 -22.16 -11.49 9.65
N VAL A 248 -22.35 -12.64 9.00
CA VAL A 248 -21.44 -13.12 7.93
C VAL A 248 -21.42 -12.15 6.75
N ALA A 249 -22.59 -11.67 6.31
CA ALA A 249 -22.70 -10.69 5.24
C ALA A 249 -22.01 -9.37 5.62
N GLY A 250 -22.14 -8.92 6.87
CA GLY A 250 -21.47 -7.74 7.40
C GLY A 250 -19.95 -7.87 7.37
N ILE A 251 -19.39 -9.01 7.79
CA ILE A 251 -17.95 -9.29 7.73
C ILE A 251 -17.45 -9.26 6.28
N LEU A 252 -18.16 -9.91 5.36
CA LEU A 252 -17.81 -9.92 3.94
C LEU A 252 -17.89 -8.52 3.33
N ALA A 253 -18.94 -7.76 3.65
CA ALA A 253 -19.11 -6.39 3.18
C ALA A 253 -18.05 -5.44 3.72
N ALA A 254 -17.68 -5.57 5.00
CA ALA A 254 -16.60 -4.81 5.62
C ALA A 254 -15.25 -5.13 4.95
N THR A 255 -14.99 -6.41 4.66
CA THR A 255 -13.79 -6.87 3.96
C THR A 255 -13.70 -6.27 2.55
N GLU A 256 -14.79 -6.35 1.78
CA GLU A 256 -14.86 -5.72 0.44
C GLU A 256 -14.65 -4.20 0.51
N ARG A 257 -15.24 -3.54 1.51
CA ARG A 257 -15.07 -2.10 1.70
C ARG A 257 -13.63 -1.72 2.04
N ALA A 258 -12.97 -2.49 2.91
CA ALA A 258 -11.56 -2.31 3.24
C ALA A 258 -10.66 -2.48 2.00
N LEU A 259 -10.88 -3.52 1.19
CA LEU A 259 -10.14 -3.75 -0.05
C LEU A 259 -10.40 -2.64 -1.09
N THR A 260 -11.65 -2.20 -1.23
CA THR A 260 -12.03 -1.15 -2.18
C THR A 260 -11.41 0.20 -1.79
N LEU A 261 -11.47 0.58 -0.51
CA LEU A 261 -10.88 1.81 0.00
C LEU A 261 -9.36 1.84 -0.18
N ARG A 262 -8.67 0.74 0.11
CA ARG A 262 -7.21 0.64 -0.08
C ARG A 262 -6.81 0.79 -1.55
N ASN A 263 -7.61 0.26 -2.49
CA ASN A 263 -7.34 0.40 -3.92
C ASN A 263 -7.66 1.82 -4.46
N HIS A 264 -8.71 2.47 -3.98
CA HIS A 264 -9.09 3.81 -4.46
C HIS A 264 -8.14 4.90 -3.94
N TRP A 265 -7.68 4.78 -2.68
CA TRP A 265 -6.66 5.69 -2.12
C TRP A 265 -5.32 5.61 -2.87
N LEU A 266 -4.93 4.41 -3.35
CA LEU A 266 -3.74 4.21 -4.18
C LEU A 266 -3.83 4.90 -5.55
N VAL A 267 -5.04 5.27 -5.99
CA VAL A 267 -5.30 5.90 -7.31
C VAL A 267 -5.60 7.40 -7.17
N ASP A 268 -6.25 7.83 -6.08
CA ASP A 268 -6.67 9.22 -5.89
C ASP A 268 -5.59 10.15 -5.31
N LEU A 269 -4.53 9.62 -4.69
CA LEU A 269 -3.41 10.45 -4.21
C LEU A 269 -2.59 11.07 -5.35
N ASP A 270 -2.59 10.44 -6.54
CA ASP A 270 -1.90 10.99 -7.72
C ASP A 270 -2.68 12.15 -8.35
N THR A 271 -3.98 12.28 -8.04
CA THR A 271 -4.87 13.28 -8.67
C THR A 271 -5.16 14.47 -7.76
N THR A 272 -5.11 14.31 -6.44
CA THR A 272 -5.43 15.41 -5.50
C THR A 272 -4.24 16.33 -5.18
N GLY A 273 -3.01 15.94 -5.50
CA GLY A 273 -1.81 16.76 -5.29
C GLY A 273 -1.60 17.88 -6.30
N THR A 274 -2.32 17.87 -7.43
CA THR A 274 -2.16 18.83 -8.54
C THR A 274 -3.33 19.80 -8.71
N ALA A 275 -4.44 19.61 -7.99
CA ALA A 275 -5.68 20.41 -8.17
C ALA A 275 -5.92 21.49 -7.09
N LEU A 276 -5.01 21.64 -6.12
CA LEU A 276 -5.05 22.70 -5.10
C LEU A 276 -3.79 23.57 -5.12
N GLY A 277 -3.40 24.01 -6.32
CA GLY A 277 -2.38 25.02 -6.56
C GLY A 277 -2.89 26.07 -7.54
#